data_AF-A0A954LLF2-F1
#
_entry.id   AF-A0A954LLF2-F1
#
_cell.length_a   1.000
_cell.length_b   1.000
_cell.length_c   1.000
_cell.angle_alpha   90.00
_cell.angle_beta   90.00
_cell.angle_gamma   90.00
#
_symmetry.space_group_name_H-M   'P 1'
#
loop_
_entity.id
_entity.type
_entity.pdbx_description
1 polymer ?
#
loop_
_entity_poly.entity_id
_entity_poly.type
_entity_poly.pdbx_seq_one_letter_code
_entity_poly.pdbx_strand_id
1 'polypeptide(L)'
;MLAQANAKFDAYSHHRETEMKMIASTGVNIKVTPCGSLFVKTEEFEGSVDDSAPFVFRVEGRLEDGQIFYGLYGPVISGPDRYRNLICNIIVRADGTDWRKTRHCSAKVVLGPSQVQRDHRYDFRDPDGVIMDSPPLIVGVGMISVTQRNSAV
;
A
#
# COMPACT_ATOMS: atom_id res chain seq x y z
N MET A 1 -36.86 34.07 21.77
CA MET A 1 -36.73 32.61 21.60
C MET A 1 -36.32 32.22 20.18
N LEU A 2 -35.19 32.74 19.67
CA LEU A 2 -34.67 32.39 18.32
C LEU A 2 -33.15 32.17 18.29
N ALA A 3 -32.41 32.57 19.33
CA ALA A 3 -30.96 32.38 19.39
C ALA A 3 -30.51 30.99 19.90
N GLN A 4 -31.39 30.22 20.57
CA GLN A 4 -31.05 28.88 21.08
C GLN A 4 -31.32 27.74 20.11
N ALA A 5 -31.98 28.01 18.97
CA ALA A 5 -32.25 26.99 17.95
C ALA A 5 -31.07 26.80 16.97
N ASN A 6 -30.29 27.85 16.70
CA ASN A 6 -29.17 27.78 15.75
C ASN A 6 -27.91 27.10 16.32
N ALA A 7 -27.68 27.19 17.63
CA ALA A 7 -26.52 26.51 18.25
C ALA A 7 -26.64 24.97 18.29
N LYS A 8 -27.85 24.43 18.16
CA LYS A 8 -28.06 22.96 18.07
C LYS A 8 -27.96 22.42 16.66
N PHE A 9 -28.10 23.26 15.63
CA PHE A 9 -27.96 22.83 14.24
C PHE A 9 -26.49 22.76 13.80
N ASP A 10 -25.63 23.62 14.35
CA ASP A 10 -24.17 23.57 14.10
C ASP A 10 -23.43 22.50 14.94
N ALA A 11 -24.05 22.02 16.02
CA ALA A 11 -23.49 20.95 16.85
C ALA A 11 -23.87 19.53 16.38
N TYR A 12 -24.79 19.40 15.41
CA TYR A 12 -25.25 18.11 14.86
C TYR A 12 -24.75 17.84 13.43
N SER A 13 -24.02 18.78 12.82
CA SER A 13 -23.34 18.61 11.53
C SER A 13 -21.90 18.10 11.67
N HIS A 14 -21.45 17.76 12.90
CA HIS A 14 -20.37 16.78 13.11
C HIS A 14 -20.91 15.36 12.93
N HIS A 15 -21.55 15.10 11.79
CA HIS A 15 -21.45 13.78 11.22
C HIS A 15 -19.96 13.49 11.14
N ARG A 16 -19.50 12.54 11.97
CA ARG A 16 -18.26 11.82 11.75
C ARG A 16 -18.37 11.18 10.37
N GLU A 17 -18.13 11.95 9.32
CA GLU A 17 -17.51 11.42 8.14
C GLU A 17 -16.20 10.85 8.66
N THR A 18 -16.23 9.56 8.95
CA THR A 18 -15.03 8.77 9.04
C THR A 18 -14.47 8.86 7.63
N GLU A 19 -13.68 9.91 7.36
CA GLU A 19 -13.23 10.28 6.03
C GLU A 19 -12.74 8.99 5.36
N MET A 20 -13.45 8.55 4.33
CA MET A 20 -13.23 7.23 3.74
C MET A 20 -11.87 7.25 3.06
N LYS A 21 -10.85 6.79 3.79
CA LYS A 21 -9.49 6.78 3.26
C LYS A 21 -9.35 5.77 2.12
N MET A 22 -8.72 6.23 1.06
CA MET A 22 -8.44 5.47 -0.15
C MET A 22 -7.02 4.92 -0.10
N ILE A 23 -6.72 3.93 -0.95
CA ILE A 23 -5.39 3.31 -1.03
C ILE A 23 -4.28 4.37 -1.14
N ALA A 24 -4.46 5.39 -1.99
CA ALA A 24 -3.47 6.43 -2.24
C ALA A 24 -3.27 7.48 -1.12
N SER A 25 -3.92 7.33 0.04
CA SER A 25 -3.84 8.34 1.11
C SER A 25 -2.67 8.04 2.06
N THR A 26 -1.81 9.03 2.31
CA THR A 26 -0.71 8.91 3.29
C THR A 26 -1.25 8.63 4.69
N GLY A 27 -0.50 7.82 5.46
CA GLY A 27 -0.86 7.38 6.81
C GLY A 27 -1.95 6.32 6.87
N VAL A 28 -2.41 5.80 5.72
CA VAL A 28 -3.34 4.66 5.66
C VAL A 28 -2.60 3.37 5.91
N ASN A 29 -3.23 2.50 6.68
CA ASN A 29 -2.77 1.14 6.87
C ASN A 29 -3.40 0.25 5.79
N ILE A 30 -2.56 -0.38 5.00
CA ILE A 30 -2.96 -1.28 3.93
C ILE A 30 -2.62 -2.71 4.34
N LYS A 31 -3.63 -3.58 4.35
CA LYS A 31 -3.43 -5.03 4.44
C LYS A 31 -3.13 -5.57 3.05
N VAL A 32 -2.06 -6.34 2.97
CA VAL A 32 -1.64 -7.09 1.79
C VAL A 32 -1.76 -8.58 2.11
N THR A 33 -2.48 -9.32 1.28
CA THR A 33 -2.53 -10.78 1.31
C THR A 33 -1.85 -11.27 0.02
N PRO A 34 -0.65 -11.86 0.09
CA PRO A 34 -0.01 -12.45 -1.08
C PRO A 34 -0.91 -13.46 -1.81
N CYS A 35 -0.81 -13.46 -3.14
CA CYS A 35 -1.53 -14.35 -4.04
C CYS A 35 -0.53 -15.26 -4.76
N GLY A 36 -0.60 -16.56 -4.49
CA GLY A 36 0.27 -17.54 -5.13
C GLY A 36 1.70 -17.52 -4.56
N SER A 37 2.68 -17.86 -5.39
CA SER A 37 4.08 -17.93 -5.00
C SER A 37 4.74 -16.55 -4.98
N LEU A 38 5.59 -16.34 -3.99
CA LEU A 38 6.47 -15.18 -3.88
C LEU A 38 7.86 -15.54 -4.41
N PHE A 39 8.44 -14.68 -5.24
CA PHE A 39 9.86 -14.75 -5.54
C PHE A 39 10.63 -14.10 -4.39
N VAL A 40 11.66 -14.78 -3.88
CA VAL A 40 12.49 -14.34 -2.77
C VAL A 40 13.95 -14.40 -3.20
N LYS A 41 14.67 -13.31 -2.98
CA LYS A 41 16.12 -13.19 -3.16
C LYS A 41 16.74 -12.60 -1.90
N THR A 42 17.61 -13.36 -1.26
CA THR A 42 18.45 -12.97 -0.12
C THR A 42 19.92 -13.22 -0.47
N GLU A 43 20.83 -13.02 0.48
CA GLU A 43 22.24 -13.41 0.30
C GLU A 43 22.42 -14.94 0.22
N GLU A 44 21.51 -15.71 0.82
CA GLU A 44 21.63 -17.16 0.97
C GLU A 44 20.69 -17.96 0.05
N PHE A 45 19.67 -17.31 -0.50
CA PHE A 45 18.60 -17.99 -1.25
C PHE A 45 18.06 -17.13 -2.40
N GLU A 46 17.81 -17.76 -3.53
CA GLU A 46 17.09 -17.17 -4.66
C GLU A 46 16.11 -18.19 -5.23
N GLY A 47 14.81 -17.92 -5.18
CA GLY A 47 13.80 -18.85 -5.66
C GLY A 47 12.36 -18.48 -5.29
N SER A 48 11.42 -19.34 -5.66
CA SER A 48 9.99 -19.17 -5.38
C SER A 48 9.59 -19.88 -4.08
N VAL A 49 8.77 -19.21 -3.27
CA VAL A 49 8.24 -19.71 -2.00
C VAL A 49 6.73 -19.54 -2.00
N ASP A 50 5.99 -20.58 -1.60
CA ASP A 50 4.56 -20.48 -1.40
C ASP A 50 4.26 -19.90 -0.02
N ASP A 51 3.73 -18.68 -0.01
CA ASP A 51 3.44 -17.95 1.21
C ASP A 51 2.27 -17.01 0.98
N SER A 52 1.22 -17.20 1.77
CA SER A 52 -0.03 -16.43 1.71
C SER A 52 -0.29 -15.63 3.00
N ALA A 53 0.69 -15.58 3.92
CA ALA A 53 0.47 -14.92 5.20
C ALA A 53 0.31 -13.40 5.01
N PRO A 54 -0.79 -12.81 5.48
CA PRO A 54 -1.03 -11.40 5.27
C PRO A 54 -0.14 -10.53 6.17
N PHE A 55 0.15 -9.32 5.70
CA PHE A 55 0.85 -8.29 6.46
C PHE A 55 0.20 -6.92 6.25
N VAL A 56 0.61 -5.95 7.05
CA VAL A 56 0.12 -4.57 6.98
C VAL A 56 1.31 -3.63 6.85
N PHE A 57 1.24 -2.72 5.89
CA PHE A 57 2.16 -1.59 5.80
C PHE A 57 1.41 -0.27 5.93
N ARG A 58 2.11 0.77 6.40
CA ARG A 58 1.55 2.12 6.47
C ARG A 58 2.07 2.93 5.28
N VAL A 59 1.18 3.52 4.50
CA VAL A 59 1.56 4.37 3.37
C VAL A 59 2.29 5.61 3.90
N GLU A 60 3.54 5.80 3.48
CA GLU A 60 4.33 7.00 3.83
C GLU A 60 4.47 7.95 2.65
N GLY A 61 4.50 7.44 1.43
CA GLY A 61 4.65 8.27 0.25
C GLY A 61 4.16 7.62 -1.04
N ARG A 62 4.28 8.41 -2.10
CA ARG A 62 4.00 8.00 -3.48
C ARG A 62 5.31 7.70 -4.19
N LEU A 63 5.27 6.68 -5.04
CA LEU A 63 6.31 6.42 -6.02
C LEU A 63 5.98 7.27 -7.24
N GLU A 64 6.81 8.28 -7.49
CA GLU A 64 6.62 9.27 -8.54
C GLU A 64 7.91 9.45 -9.34
N ASP A 65 7.75 9.61 -10.66
CA ASP A 65 8.81 9.96 -11.61
C ASP A 65 8.33 11.17 -12.42
N GLY A 66 8.78 12.35 -11.99
CA GLY A 66 8.20 13.62 -12.44
C GLY A 66 6.72 13.71 -12.08
N GLN A 67 5.85 13.78 -13.09
CA GLN A 67 4.40 13.83 -12.92
C GLN A 67 3.73 12.44 -12.94
N ILE A 68 4.51 11.37 -13.13
CA ILE A 68 3.98 10.01 -13.29
C ILE A 68 3.93 9.33 -11.92
N PHE A 69 2.70 9.11 -11.44
CA PHE A 69 2.42 8.26 -10.29
C PHE A 69 2.43 6.79 -10.72
N TYR A 70 3.28 5.97 -10.12
CA TYR A 70 3.39 4.54 -10.45
C TYR A 70 3.25 3.61 -9.23
N GLY A 71 3.08 4.14 -8.03
CA GLY A 71 2.83 3.29 -6.87
C GLY A 71 2.86 4.01 -5.53
N LEU A 72 2.85 3.23 -4.45
CA LEU A 72 2.95 3.71 -3.08
C LEU A 72 4.03 2.91 -2.34
N TYR A 73 4.59 3.52 -1.30
CA TYR A 73 5.53 2.84 -0.43
C TYR A 73 5.31 3.16 1.05
N GLY A 74 5.84 2.29 1.91
CA GLY A 74 6.02 2.56 3.33
C GLY A 74 6.36 1.31 4.13
N PRO A 75 6.66 1.45 5.44
CA PRO A 75 7.16 0.37 6.25
C PRO A 75 6.07 -0.66 6.56
N VAL A 76 6.47 -1.93 6.59
CA VAL A 76 5.66 -3.00 7.17
C VAL A 76 5.58 -2.78 8.68
N ILE A 77 4.35 -2.70 9.21
CA ILE A 77 4.08 -2.41 10.63
C ILE A 77 3.51 -3.61 11.40
N SER A 78 3.05 -4.64 10.69
CA SER A 78 2.50 -5.86 11.28
C SER A 78 2.54 -7.00 10.26
N GLY A 79 2.72 -8.23 10.75
CA GLY A 79 2.78 -9.43 9.91
C GLY A 79 3.89 -10.37 10.34
N PRO A 80 4.21 -11.38 9.50
CA PRO A 80 5.30 -12.30 9.75
C PRO A 80 6.67 -11.61 9.89
N ASP A 81 7.54 -12.16 10.74
CA ASP A 81 8.86 -11.58 11.07
C ASP A 81 9.76 -11.36 9.85
N ARG A 82 9.64 -12.21 8.82
CA ARG A 82 10.38 -12.08 7.55
C ARG A 82 10.11 -10.78 6.78
N TYR A 83 9.02 -10.07 7.08
CA TYR A 83 8.73 -8.77 6.49
C TYR A 83 9.08 -7.60 7.41
N ARG A 84 9.58 -7.88 8.62
CA ARG A 84 9.95 -6.85 9.59
C ARG A 84 11.09 -6.00 9.04
N ASN A 85 11.03 -4.69 9.31
CA ASN A 85 11.99 -3.69 8.85
C ASN A 85 12.09 -3.56 7.32
N LEU A 86 11.18 -4.18 6.56
CA LEU A 86 11.11 -3.98 5.11
C LEU A 86 10.17 -2.83 4.76
N ILE A 87 10.51 -2.15 3.66
CA ILE A 87 9.63 -1.22 2.97
C ILE A 87 8.81 -2.02 1.97
N CYS A 88 7.48 -1.92 2.11
CA CYS A 88 6.55 -2.43 1.14
C CYS A 88 6.33 -1.38 0.06
N ASN A 89 6.41 -1.82 -1.19
CA ASN A 89 6.09 -1.05 -2.38
C ASN A 89 4.93 -1.75 -3.09
N ILE A 90 3.88 -1.00 -3.40
CA ILE A 90 2.80 -1.50 -4.25
C ILE A 90 2.81 -0.72 -5.57
N ILE A 91 2.82 -1.45 -6.68
CA ILE A 91 2.97 -0.87 -8.03
C ILE A 91 1.64 -0.90 -8.77
N VAL A 92 1.32 0.19 -9.46
CA VAL A 92 0.09 0.31 -10.24
C VAL A 92 0.06 -0.80 -11.29
N ARG A 93 -1.03 -1.57 -11.33
CA ARG A 93 -1.23 -2.60 -12.36
C ARG A 93 -1.78 -1.99 -13.64
N ALA A 94 -1.51 -2.66 -14.76
CA ALA A 94 -2.10 -2.37 -16.06
C ALA A 94 -3.63 -2.48 -16.11
N ASP A 95 -4.28 -3.08 -15.10
CA ASP A 95 -5.75 -3.15 -15.01
C ASP A 95 -6.43 -1.78 -14.82
N GLY A 96 -5.66 -0.72 -14.60
CA GLY A 96 -6.15 0.66 -14.56
C GLY A 96 -6.88 1.01 -13.28
N THR A 97 -6.71 0.22 -12.20
CA THR A 97 -7.39 0.50 -10.93
C THR A 97 -6.99 1.86 -10.36
N ASP A 98 -7.95 2.78 -10.23
CA ASP A 98 -7.73 4.11 -9.65
C ASP A 98 -7.69 4.05 -8.10
N TRP A 99 -6.47 4.00 -7.56
CA TRP A 99 -6.22 3.93 -6.10
C TRP A 99 -6.64 5.17 -5.32
N ARG A 100 -7.02 6.26 -6.00
CA ARG A 100 -7.62 7.45 -5.38
C ARG A 100 -9.11 7.28 -5.13
N LYS A 101 -9.73 6.22 -5.67
CA LYS A 101 -11.17 5.96 -5.57
C LYS A 101 -11.51 4.55 -5.08
N THR A 102 -10.51 3.68 -4.94
CA THR A 102 -10.71 2.32 -4.45
C THR A 102 -10.12 2.10 -3.04
N ARG A 103 -10.71 1.11 -2.36
CA ARG A 103 -10.27 0.57 -1.08
C ARG A 103 -9.77 -0.87 -1.18
N HIS A 104 -9.93 -1.49 -2.34
CA HIS A 104 -9.55 -2.86 -2.61
C HIS A 104 -9.05 -3.01 -4.05
N CYS A 105 -7.93 -3.70 -4.23
CA CYS A 105 -7.41 -4.02 -5.55
C CYS A 105 -6.47 -5.21 -5.45
N SER A 106 -5.89 -5.60 -6.57
CA SER A 106 -4.66 -6.39 -6.58
C SER A 106 -3.52 -5.52 -7.08
N ALA A 107 -2.30 -5.74 -6.60
CA ALA A 107 -1.12 -5.06 -7.11
C ALA A 107 0.10 -5.97 -7.14
N LYS A 108 1.11 -5.58 -7.94
CA LYS A 108 2.47 -6.09 -7.71
C LYS A 108 2.96 -5.52 -6.40
N VAL A 109 3.56 -6.39 -5.60
CA VAL A 109 4.12 -6.09 -4.29
C VAL A 109 5.62 -6.36 -4.37
N VAL A 110 6.41 -5.39 -3.93
CA VAL A 110 7.86 -5.51 -3.79
C VAL A 110 8.26 -5.10 -2.39
N LEU A 111 8.84 -6.01 -1.64
CA LEU A 111 9.39 -5.78 -0.31
C LEU A 111 10.90 -5.80 -0.37
N GLY A 112 11.53 -4.85 0.31
CA GLY A 112 12.97 -4.85 0.51
C GLY A 112 13.43 -3.69 1.38
N PRO A 113 14.73 -3.38 1.41
CA PRO A 113 15.28 -2.38 2.33
C PRO A 113 14.90 -0.94 1.98
N SER A 114 14.42 -0.67 0.77
CA SER A 114 14.14 0.69 0.29
C SER A 114 12.90 0.78 -0.59
N GLN A 115 12.56 2.01 -0.98
CA GLN A 115 11.62 2.25 -2.07
C GLN A 115 12.20 1.73 -3.40
N VAL A 116 11.33 1.23 -4.28
CA VAL A 116 11.73 0.88 -5.65
C VAL A 116 11.94 2.14 -6.49
N GLN A 117 12.72 2.02 -7.56
CA GLN A 117 12.85 3.03 -8.60
C GLN A 117 12.19 2.56 -9.90
N ARG A 118 11.80 3.51 -10.74
CA ARG A 118 11.25 3.19 -12.06
C ARG A 118 12.33 2.64 -12.98
N ASP A 119 12.01 1.58 -13.70
CA ASP A 119 12.79 1.12 -14.84
C ASP A 119 12.20 1.70 -16.14
N HIS A 120 12.93 2.61 -16.76
CA HIS A 120 12.50 3.29 -17.98
C HIS A 120 12.49 2.41 -19.23
N ARG A 121 12.95 1.16 -19.15
CA ARG A 121 12.86 0.18 -20.24
C ARG A 121 11.43 -0.35 -20.44
N TYR A 122 10.56 -0.18 -19.45
CA TYR A 122 9.20 -0.69 -19.45
C TYR A 122 8.16 0.44 -19.27
N ASP A 123 6.90 0.13 -19.58
CA ASP A 123 5.78 1.00 -19.20
C ASP A 123 5.69 1.07 -17.67
N PHE A 124 5.28 2.20 -17.10
CA PHE A 124 5.21 2.37 -15.64
C PHE A 124 4.14 1.51 -14.96
N ARG A 125 3.22 0.91 -15.75
CA ARG A 125 2.21 -0.05 -15.31
C ARG A 125 2.66 -1.50 -15.53
N ASP A 126 3.83 -1.69 -16.15
CA ASP A 126 4.42 -3.01 -16.31
C ASP A 126 4.82 -3.51 -14.92
N PRO A 127 4.43 -4.74 -14.54
CA PRO A 127 4.94 -5.36 -13.33
C PRO A 127 6.45 -5.22 -13.22
N ASP A 128 7.22 -5.44 -14.27
CA ASP A 128 8.68 -5.44 -14.25
C ASP A 128 9.30 -4.05 -14.47
N GLY A 129 8.47 -2.99 -14.53
CA GLY A 129 8.90 -1.60 -14.68
C GLY A 129 9.49 -0.96 -13.43
N VAL A 130 10.01 -1.75 -12.49
CA VAL A 130 10.65 -1.26 -11.26
C VAL A 130 11.90 -2.06 -10.91
N ILE A 131 12.88 -1.38 -10.32
CA ILE A 131 14.16 -1.94 -9.89
C ILE A 131 14.41 -1.67 -8.39
N MET A 132 15.05 -2.63 -7.74
CA MET A 132 15.58 -2.53 -6.38
C MET A 132 16.85 -3.38 -6.30
N ASP A 133 17.99 -2.71 -6.15
CA ASP A 133 19.31 -3.34 -6.30
C ASP A 133 19.88 -3.92 -4.99
N SER A 134 19.04 -4.14 -3.98
CA SER A 134 19.51 -4.57 -2.66
C SER A 134 18.64 -5.69 -2.07
N PRO A 135 19.21 -6.88 -1.81
CA PRO A 135 18.52 -7.90 -1.04
C PRO A 135 18.35 -7.45 0.43
N PRO A 136 17.39 -8.02 1.19
CA PRO A 136 16.41 -9.00 0.73
C PRO A 136 15.37 -8.38 -0.20
N LEU A 137 14.99 -9.12 -1.23
CA LEU A 137 13.97 -8.74 -2.20
C LEU A 137 12.89 -9.83 -2.21
N ILE A 138 11.65 -9.43 -1.96
CA ILE A 138 10.49 -10.32 -2.04
C ILE A 138 9.48 -9.71 -3.02
N VAL A 139 9.11 -10.45 -4.05
CA VAL A 139 8.27 -9.98 -5.15
C VAL A 139 7.09 -10.91 -5.34
N GLY A 140 5.91 -10.36 -5.56
CA GLY A 140 4.73 -11.14 -5.91
C GLY A 140 3.55 -10.28 -6.30
N VAL A 141 2.38 -10.91 -6.35
CA VAL A 141 1.09 -10.23 -6.47
C VAL A 141 0.37 -10.35 -5.14
N GLY A 142 -0.30 -9.28 -4.70
CA GLY A 142 -1.09 -9.33 -3.47
C GLY A 142 -2.47 -8.72 -3.66
N MET A 143 -3.46 -9.26 -2.95
CA MET A 143 -4.72 -8.58 -2.70
C MET A 143 -4.50 -7.49 -1.65
N ILE A 144 -4.98 -6.30 -1.95
CA ILE A 144 -4.77 -5.08 -1.17
C ILE A 144 -6.11 -4.63 -0.62
N SER A 145 -6.15 -4.27 0.65
CA SER A 145 -7.33 -3.64 1.25
C SER A 145 -6.96 -2.59 2.30
N VAL A 146 -7.69 -1.48 2.31
CA VAL A 146 -7.56 -0.45 3.34
C VAL A 146 -8.10 -0.99 4.67
N THR A 147 -7.25 -1.01 5.69
CA THR A 147 -7.68 -1.29 7.07
C THR A 147 -8.06 0.02 7.75
N GLN A 148 -9.31 0.14 8.20
CA GLN A 148 -9.68 1.27 9.04
C GLN A 148 -9.05 1.06 10.43
N ARG A 149 -8.39 2.10 10.96
CA ARG A 149 -8.21 2.15 12.42
C ARG A 149 -9.61 2.23 13.02
N ASN A 150 -10.00 1.22 13.79
CA ASN A 150 -11.02 1.45 14.80
C ASN A 150 -10.46 2.54 15.72
N SER A 151 -11.07 3.73 15.69
CA SER A 151 -10.98 4.65 16.81
C SER A 151 -11.64 3.94 17.99
N ALA A 152 -10.82 3.36 18.85
CA ALA A 152 -11.20 2.70 20.09
C ALA A 152 -10.07 3.04 21.07
N VAL A 153 -10.28 3.61 22.25
CA VAL A 153 -11.45 4.08 23.01
C VAL A 153 -10.95 5.31 23.76
#